data_AF-A0A7K5A0W4-F1
#
_entry.id   AF-A0A7K5A0W4-F1
#
_cell.length_a   1.000
_cell.length_b   1.000
_cell.length_c   1.000
_cell.angle_alpha   90.00
_cell.angle_beta   90.00
_cell.angle_gamma   90.00
#
_symmetry.space_group_name_H-M   'P 1'
#
loop_
_entity.id
_entity.type
_entity.pdbx_description
1 polymer ?
#
loop_
_entity_poly.entity_id
_entity_poly.type
_entity_poly.pdbx_seq_one_letter_code
_entity_poly.pdbx_strand_id
1 'polypeptide(L)'
;VPLRAVRAAREELRGGRRGRFPAGRALQLAGEVLAVSAGLKPALLYDCGAAGPAELRRYAGRLRAAGLAPGPLHALGLGGSALLLQPGLARRRLRAALRADPAPFVDVSAARRHPRLCGREEAEAIRGHLAALLGHLRATGACPCTPAQRGASQPSPSSPGAPSLASSAPASSSPGASIPATSSSAASIPASEVVPAGWNLCTIFGVLLGYPVAYTFSVEEGDENCLAMTPLRVFTVQAACPRIKDGLVVQIYSFSVPESLCVELKEVLDAWCEELKEAFSTQSDFVDLCISSKVVSLPAVAL
;
A
#
# COMPACT_ATOMS: atom_id res chain seq x y z
N VAL A 1 1.20 -16.87 -16.58
CA VAL A 1 0.98 -15.98 -15.40
C VAL A 1 -0.19 -16.41 -14.51
N PRO A 2 -1.43 -16.65 -15.01
CA PRO A 2 -2.61 -16.82 -14.16
C PRO A 2 -2.54 -18.00 -13.17
N LEU A 3 -2.13 -19.18 -13.64
CA LEU A 3 -2.00 -20.36 -12.77
C LEU A 3 -0.96 -20.18 -11.67
N ARG A 4 0.14 -19.44 -11.96
CA ARG A 4 1.19 -19.16 -10.99
C ARG A 4 0.71 -18.18 -9.92
N ALA A 5 -0.07 -17.15 -10.29
CA ALA A 5 -0.69 -16.23 -9.33
C ALA A 5 -1.70 -16.94 -8.41
N VAL A 6 -2.54 -17.82 -8.96
CA VAL A 6 -3.48 -18.63 -8.18
C VAL A 6 -2.75 -19.57 -7.23
N ARG A 7 -1.67 -20.20 -7.69
CA ARG A 7 -0.82 -21.07 -6.87
C ARG A 7 -0.17 -20.28 -5.72
N ALA A 8 0.41 -19.12 -6.02
CA ALA A 8 1.04 -18.25 -5.03
C ALA A 8 0.06 -17.88 -3.89
N ALA A 9 -1.16 -17.47 -4.22
CA ALA A 9 -2.18 -17.14 -3.23
C ALA A 9 -2.54 -18.36 -2.36
N ARG A 10 -2.66 -19.54 -2.96
CA ARG A 10 -2.99 -20.79 -2.25
C ARG A 10 -1.86 -21.34 -1.39
N GLU A 11 -0.61 -21.02 -1.69
CA GLU A 11 0.54 -21.45 -0.90
C GLU A 11 0.77 -20.51 0.28
N GLU A 12 0.65 -19.20 0.06
CA GLU A 12 1.08 -18.20 1.06
C GLU A 12 -0.05 -17.62 1.91
N LEU A 13 -1.28 -17.57 1.40
CA LEU A 13 -2.39 -16.85 2.03
C LEU A 13 -3.44 -17.78 2.66
N ARG A 14 -3.16 -19.09 2.69
CA ARG A 14 -3.99 -20.06 3.42
C ARG A 14 -3.71 -19.99 4.91
N GLY A 15 -4.14 -18.92 5.57
CA GLY A 15 -4.12 -18.84 7.03
C GLY A 15 -5.13 -19.81 7.67
N GLY A 16 -4.81 -21.11 7.71
CA GLY A 16 -5.51 -22.14 8.51
C GLY A 16 -6.93 -22.55 8.10
N ARG A 17 -7.60 -21.87 7.15
CA ARG A 17 -8.97 -22.25 6.71
C ARG A 17 -8.96 -23.54 5.89
N ARG A 18 -9.90 -24.47 6.18
CA ARG A 18 -10.11 -25.75 5.47
C ARG A 18 -10.62 -25.62 4.01
N GLY A 19 -10.64 -24.42 3.42
CA GLY A 19 -11.17 -24.14 2.08
C GLY A 19 -10.10 -23.80 1.04
N ARG A 20 -10.34 -24.16 -0.23
CA ARG A 20 -9.47 -23.76 -1.36
C ARG A 20 -9.68 -22.28 -1.67
N PHE A 21 -8.61 -21.47 -1.65
CA PHE A 21 -8.68 -20.07 -2.10
C PHE A 21 -9.24 -20.03 -3.55
N PRO A 22 -10.38 -19.37 -3.79
CA PRO A 22 -11.03 -19.34 -5.10
C PRO A 22 -10.10 -18.74 -6.17
N ALA A 23 -10.08 -19.33 -7.36
CA ALA A 23 -9.19 -18.87 -8.43
C ALA A 23 -9.50 -17.41 -8.83
N GLY A 24 -10.78 -17.05 -8.93
CA GLY A 24 -11.21 -15.68 -9.23
C GLY A 24 -10.68 -14.67 -8.22
N ARG A 25 -10.87 -14.92 -6.91
CA ARG A 25 -10.34 -14.03 -5.87
C ARG A 25 -8.81 -13.95 -5.89
N ALA A 26 -8.11 -15.04 -6.21
CA ALA A 26 -6.64 -15.01 -6.28
C ALA A 26 -6.13 -14.15 -7.44
N LEU A 27 -6.83 -14.18 -8.58
CA LEU A 27 -6.50 -13.32 -9.72
C LEU A 27 -6.87 -11.87 -9.41
N GLN A 28 -8.02 -11.62 -8.77
CA GLN A 28 -8.41 -10.29 -8.33
C GLN A 28 -7.41 -9.68 -7.37
N LEU A 29 -6.97 -10.45 -6.38
CA LEU A 29 -5.95 -10.02 -5.42
C LEU A 29 -4.61 -9.71 -6.11
N ALA A 30 -4.20 -10.53 -7.07
CA ALA A 30 -2.99 -10.24 -7.86
C ALA A 30 -3.14 -8.92 -8.63
N GLY A 31 -4.32 -8.66 -9.20
CA GLY A 31 -4.65 -7.39 -9.85
C GLY A 31 -4.60 -6.21 -8.89
N GLU A 32 -5.18 -6.34 -7.70
CA GLU A 32 -5.15 -5.30 -6.67
C GLU A 32 -3.70 -4.98 -6.22
N VAL A 33 -2.84 -6.00 -6.07
CA VAL A 33 -1.42 -5.80 -5.78
C VAL A 33 -0.70 -5.06 -6.92
N LEU A 34 -1.01 -5.39 -8.17
CA LEU A 34 -0.48 -4.65 -9.33
C LEU A 34 -0.98 -3.21 -9.35
N ALA A 35 -2.24 -2.95 -8.99
CA ALA A 35 -2.76 -1.58 -8.92
C ALA A 35 -2.05 -0.74 -7.84
N VAL A 36 -1.70 -1.34 -6.69
CA VAL A 36 -0.86 -0.68 -5.68
C VAL A 36 0.53 -0.40 -6.24
N SER A 37 1.14 -1.41 -6.85
CA SER A 37 2.47 -1.30 -7.47
C SER A 37 2.53 -0.21 -8.55
N ALA A 38 1.50 -0.10 -9.38
CA ALA A 38 1.38 0.88 -10.46
C ALA A 38 1.07 2.29 -9.94
N GLY A 39 0.87 2.47 -8.63
CA GLY A 39 0.55 3.78 -8.04
C GLY A 39 -0.88 4.25 -8.29
N LEU A 40 -1.79 3.35 -8.72
CA LEU A 40 -3.21 3.66 -8.88
C LEU A 40 -3.93 3.73 -7.53
N LYS A 41 -3.42 3.01 -6.52
CA LYS A 41 -3.88 3.10 -5.14
C LYS A 41 -2.74 3.00 -4.12
N PRO A 42 -2.80 3.74 -3.01
CA PRO A 42 -1.75 3.76 -1.98
C PRO A 42 -1.55 2.43 -1.26
N ALA A 43 -2.63 1.69 -1.02
CA ALA A 43 -2.59 0.48 -0.20
C ALA A 43 -3.65 -0.53 -0.61
N LEU A 44 -3.36 -1.79 -0.33
CA LEU A 44 -4.31 -2.89 -0.29
C LEU A 44 -4.40 -3.43 1.13
N LEU A 45 -5.60 -3.45 1.70
CA LEU A 45 -5.91 -4.17 2.94
C LEU A 45 -6.22 -5.62 2.62
N TYR A 46 -5.58 -6.57 3.30
CA TYR A 46 -5.88 -7.98 3.15
C TYR A 46 -6.91 -8.44 4.19
N ASP A 47 -8.07 -8.87 3.71
CA ASP A 47 -9.26 -9.24 4.51
C ASP A 47 -9.70 -10.71 4.31
N CYS A 48 -9.00 -11.46 3.43
CA CYS A 48 -9.44 -12.79 3.00
C CYS A 48 -9.03 -13.93 3.95
N GLY A 49 -8.48 -13.63 5.13
CA GLY A 49 -8.03 -14.63 6.10
C GLY A 49 -7.05 -14.07 7.14
N ALA A 50 -6.45 -14.96 7.93
CA ALA A 50 -5.51 -14.60 9.00
C ALA A 50 -4.07 -14.34 8.50
N ALA A 51 -3.89 -14.06 7.21
CA ALA A 51 -2.55 -13.85 6.67
C ALA A 51 -2.00 -12.49 7.14
N GLY A 52 -0.83 -12.51 7.76
CA GLY A 52 -0.17 -11.31 8.27
C GLY A 52 0.76 -10.66 7.24
N PRO A 53 1.52 -9.64 7.65
CA PRO A 53 2.50 -8.97 6.78
C PRO A 53 3.55 -9.94 6.22
N ALA A 54 3.95 -10.96 6.98
CA ALA A 54 4.94 -11.95 6.53
C ALA A 54 4.43 -12.77 5.33
N GLU A 55 3.19 -13.25 5.40
CA GLU A 55 2.50 -13.98 4.33
C GLU A 55 2.34 -13.10 3.09
N LEU A 56 1.94 -11.85 3.25
CA LEU A 56 1.80 -10.90 2.14
C LEU A 56 3.13 -10.64 1.44
N ARG A 57 4.24 -10.53 2.18
CA ARG A 57 5.58 -10.39 1.58
C ARG A 57 5.96 -11.62 0.75
N ARG A 58 5.73 -12.82 1.28
CA ARG A 58 6.02 -14.08 0.56
C ARG A 58 5.16 -14.19 -0.69
N TYR A 59 3.88 -13.85 -0.59
CA TYR A 59 2.97 -13.80 -1.72
C TYR A 59 3.45 -12.83 -2.82
N ALA A 60 3.78 -11.60 -2.45
CA ALA A 60 4.28 -10.61 -3.41
C ALA A 60 5.64 -11.01 -4.02
N GLY A 61 6.51 -11.68 -3.26
CA GLY A 61 7.71 -12.33 -3.79
C GLY A 61 7.41 -13.41 -4.83
N ARG A 62 6.39 -14.26 -4.59
CA ARG A 62 5.94 -15.26 -5.56
C ARG A 62 5.28 -14.64 -6.79
N LEU A 63 4.56 -13.52 -6.65
CA LEU A 63 4.05 -12.79 -7.80
C LEU A 63 5.21 -12.31 -8.68
N ARG A 64 6.27 -11.74 -8.08
CA ARG A 64 7.50 -11.34 -8.79
C ARG A 64 8.14 -12.51 -9.53
N ALA A 65 8.31 -13.64 -8.85
CA ALA A 65 8.81 -14.87 -9.47
C ALA A 65 7.90 -15.43 -10.58
N ALA A 66 6.60 -15.11 -10.54
CA ALA A 66 5.63 -15.49 -11.56
C ALA A 66 5.64 -14.57 -12.81
N GLY A 67 6.49 -13.53 -12.85
CA GLY A 67 6.58 -12.54 -13.93
C GLY A 67 5.64 -11.35 -13.77
N LEU A 68 4.83 -11.34 -12.71
CA LEU A 68 4.12 -10.15 -12.25
C LEU A 68 5.10 -9.42 -11.37
N ALA A 69 5.93 -8.53 -11.92
CA ALA A 69 6.93 -7.80 -11.17
C ALA A 69 6.30 -6.56 -10.50
N PRO A 70 5.74 -6.66 -9.27
CA PRO A 70 5.32 -5.46 -8.57
C PRO A 70 6.57 -4.63 -8.28
N GLY A 71 6.43 -3.32 -8.48
CA GLY A 71 7.36 -2.30 -8.05
C GLY A 71 7.56 -2.29 -6.53
N PRO A 72 8.16 -1.22 -5.99
CA PRO A 72 8.51 -1.15 -4.58
C PRO A 72 7.25 -1.11 -3.71
N LEU A 73 7.00 -2.21 -3.01
CA LEU A 73 5.94 -2.36 -2.01
C LEU A 73 6.52 -2.38 -0.60
N HIS A 74 5.67 -2.19 0.41
CA HIS A 74 5.98 -2.36 1.83
C HIS A 74 4.81 -3.05 2.53
N ALA A 75 5.07 -4.06 3.35
CA ALA A 75 4.04 -4.72 4.13
C ALA A 75 3.90 -4.09 5.52
N LEU A 76 2.72 -3.59 5.86
CA LEU A 76 2.43 -2.96 7.15
C LEU A 76 1.47 -3.84 7.96
N GLY A 77 1.86 -4.22 9.16
CA GLY A 77 0.94 -4.71 10.19
C GLY A 77 0.33 -3.54 10.97
N LEU A 78 -0.99 -3.53 11.12
CA LEU A 78 -1.71 -2.51 11.87
C LEU A 78 -2.94 -3.13 12.54
N GLY A 79 -2.94 -3.23 13.87
CA GLY A 79 -4.10 -3.70 14.64
C GLY A 79 -4.55 -5.11 14.25
N GLY A 80 -3.60 -6.04 14.04
CA GLY A 80 -3.88 -7.41 13.58
C GLY A 80 -4.23 -7.52 12.09
N SER A 81 -4.41 -6.40 11.38
CA SER A 81 -4.61 -6.37 9.93
C SER A 81 -3.29 -6.22 9.18
N ALA A 82 -3.25 -6.68 7.92
CA ALA A 82 -2.08 -6.59 7.07
C ALA A 82 -2.38 -5.78 5.80
N LEU A 83 -1.52 -4.82 5.49
CA LEU A 83 -1.60 -3.99 4.29
C LEU A 83 -0.36 -4.16 3.42
N LEU A 84 -0.54 -4.10 2.10
CA LEU A 84 0.53 -3.86 1.13
C LEU A 84 0.45 -2.42 0.64
N LEU A 85 1.50 -1.65 0.87
CA LEU A 85 1.58 -0.23 0.58
C LEU A 85 2.51 0.06 -0.59
N GLN A 86 2.19 1.09 -1.36
CA GLN A 86 3.15 1.84 -2.16
C GLN A 86 3.67 3.00 -1.28
N PRO A 87 4.90 2.95 -0.72
CA PRO A 87 5.31 3.86 0.36
C PRO A 87 5.28 5.34 -0.02
N GLY A 88 5.60 5.67 -1.28
CA GLY A 88 5.58 7.06 -1.77
C GLY A 88 4.17 7.64 -1.76
N LEU A 89 3.22 6.92 -2.35
CA LEU A 89 1.82 7.28 -2.45
C LEU A 89 1.12 7.25 -1.09
N ALA A 90 1.39 6.25 -0.25
CA ALA A 90 0.86 6.19 1.11
C ALA A 90 1.29 7.43 1.93
N ARG A 91 2.58 7.81 1.89
CA ARG A 91 3.06 9.04 2.55
C ARG A 91 2.43 10.30 1.94
N ARG A 92 2.25 10.35 0.62
CA ARG A 92 1.59 11.48 -0.05
C ARG A 92 0.14 11.63 0.42
N ARG A 93 -0.59 10.52 0.49
CA ARG A 93 -1.99 10.47 0.95
C ARG A 93 -2.13 10.88 2.40
N LEU A 94 -1.29 10.37 3.30
CA LEU A 94 -1.26 10.82 4.70
C LEU A 94 -1.01 12.33 4.81
N ARG A 95 -0.05 12.87 4.04
CA ARG A 95 0.20 14.33 4.04
C ARG A 95 -0.93 15.14 3.45
N ALA A 96 -1.66 14.61 2.47
CA ALA A 96 -2.84 15.27 1.92
C ALA A 96 -3.95 15.32 2.97
N ALA A 97 -4.23 14.19 3.62
CA ALA A 97 -5.22 14.12 4.72
C ALA A 97 -4.83 15.01 5.92
N LEU A 98 -3.55 15.20 6.20
CA LEU A 98 -3.07 16.13 7.25
C LEU A 98 -3.22 17.61 6.88
N ARG A 99 -3.35 17.96 5.59
CA ARG A 99 -3.40 19.34 5.09
C ARG A 99 -4.77 19.77 4.55
N ALA A 100 -5.63 18.81 4.25
CA ALA A 100 -6.96 19.07 3.72
C ALA A 100 -7.78 19.94 4.70
N ASP A 101 -8.43 20.96 4.17
CA ASP A 101 -9.33 21.85 4.88
C ASP A 101 -10.56 22.12 3.97
N PRO A 102 -11.79 21.74 4.38
CA PRO A 102 -12.12 21.01 5.60
C PRO A 102 -11.50 19.60 5.62
N ALA A 103 -11.42 19.01 6.82
CA ALA A 103 -10.94 17.64 6.97
C ALA A 103 -11.91 16.65 6.29
N PRO A 104 -11.42 15.70 5.46
CA PRO A 104 -12.29 14.76 4.73
C PRO A 104 -12.69 13.57 5.62
N PHE A 105 -13.16 13.87 6.84
CA PHE A 105 -13.60 12.88 7.80
C PHE A 105 -15.09 13.02 8.04
N VAL A 106 -15.81 11.90 7.95
CA VAL A 106 -17.25 11.85 8.18
C VAL A 106 -17.51 11.05 9.45
N ASP A 107 -18.14 11.69 10.42
CA ASP A 107 -18.60 11.05 11.64
C ASP A 107 -19.89 10.28 11.36
N VAL A 108 -19.83 8.97 11.61
CA VAL A 108 -20.91 8.01 11.43
C VAL A 108 -21.27 7.29 12.73
N SER A 109 -20.89 7.84 13.88
CA SER A 109 -21.15 7.25 15.22
C SER A 109 -22.63 6.90 15.42
N ALA A 110 -22.90 5.79 16.10
CA ALA A 110 -24.26 5.27 16.31
C ALA A 110 -25.20 6.27 16.99
N ALA A 111 -24.67 7.12 17.90
CA ALA A 111 -25.44 8.17 18.56
C ALA A 111 -25.97 9.27 17.60
N ARG A 112 -25.50 9.32 16.35
CA ARG A 112 -25.92 10.31 15.35
C ARG A 112 -27.25 9.93 14.69
N ARG A 113 -28.06 10.95 14.39
CA ARG A 113 -29.26 10.77 13.54
C ARG A 113 -28.92 10.70 12.05
N HIS A 114 -27.85 11.36 11.62
CA HIS A 114 -27.38 11.37 10.24
C HIS A 114 -25.85 11.54 10.24
N PRO A 115 -25.15 11.02 9.20
CA PRO A 115 -23.72 11.25 9.06
C PRO A 115 -23.43 12.74 8.86
N ARG A 116 -22.26 13.20 9.31
CA ARG A 116 -21.84 14.60 9.20
C ARG A 116 -20.33 14.72 8.99
N LEU A 117 -19.88 15.84 8.45
CA LEU A 117 -18.45 16.18 8.50
C LEU A 117 -18.00 16.36 9.95
N CYS A 118 -16.79 15.89 10.24
CA CYS A 118 -16.18 16.06 11.56
C CYS A 118 -15.92 17.53 11.88
N GLY A 119 -16.10 17.89 13.14
CA GLY A 119 -15.65 19.18 13.66
C GLY A 119 -14.12 19.28 13.70
N ARG A 120 -13.61 20.49 13.96
CA ARG A 120 -12.17 20.76 14.02
C ARG A 120 -11.45 19.90 15.07
N GLU A 121 -11.98 19.81 16.29
CA GLU A 121 -11.37 19.05 17.38
C GLU A 121 -11.32 17.54 17.08
N GLU A 122 -12.45 16.97 16.59
CA GLU A 122 -12.54 15.58 16.15
C GLU A 122 -11.50 15.28 15.06
N ALA A 123 -11.37 16.18 14.07
CA ALA A 123 -10.40 16.06 13.00
C ALA A 123 -8.94 16.19 13.50
N GLU A 124 -8.65 17.07 14.46
CA GLU A 124 -7.32 17.24 15.03
C GLU A 124 -6.83 15.98 15.75
N ALA A 125 -7.70 15.30 16.49
CA ALA A 125 -7.39 14.01 17.12
C ALA A 125 -7.01 12.95 16.07
N ILE A 126 -7.81 12.83 14.99
CA ILE A 126 -7.51 11.91 13.87
C ILE A 126 -6.18 12.26 13.22
N ARG A 127 -5.90 13.56 12.99
CA ARG A 127 -4.62 14.01 12.42
C ARG A 127 -3.43 13.66 13.31
N GLY A 128 -3.58 13.66 14.63
CA GLY A 128 -2.56 13.17 15.56
C GLY A 128 -2.14 11.73 15.25
N HIS A 129 -3.11 10.84 15.06
CA HIS A 129 -2.86 9.43 14.70
C HIS A 129 -2.22 9.30 13.31
N LEU A 130 -2.72 10.04 12.32
CA LEU A 130 -2.15 10.04 10.96
C LEU A 130 -0.70 10.58 10.93
N ALA A 131 -0.38 11.57 11.76
CA ALA A 131 0.96 12.13 11.89
C ALA A 131 1.93 11.11 12.51
N ALA A 132 1.50 10.39 13.56
CA ALA A 132 2.28 9.30 14.15
C ALA A 132 2.58 8.21 13.12
N LEU A 133 1.57 7.78 12.36
CA LEU A 133 1.74 6.79 11.29
C LEU A 133 2.68 7.28 10.18
N LEU A 134 2.56 8.55 9.76
CA LEU A 134 3.47 9.15 8.78
C LEU A 134 4.91 9.19 9.30
N GLY A 135 5.11 9.48 10.60
CA GLY A 135 6.41 9.43 11.26
C GLY A 135 7.02 8.03 11.18
N HIS A 136 6.24 6.99 11.52
CA HIS A 136 6.65 5.59 11.40
C HIS A 136 7.04 5.21 9.96
N LEU A 137 6.21 5.56 8.98
CA LEU A 137 6.50 5.25 7.57
C LEU A 137 7.74 5.98 7.05
N ARG A 138 8.10 7.15 7.62
CA ARG A 138 9.35 7.85 7.28
C ARG A 138 10.56 7.14 7.88
N ALA A 139 10.49 6.75 9.16
CA ALA A 139 11.57 6.06 9.85
C ALA A 139 11.93 4.72 9.19
N THR A 140 10.93 3.99 8.73
CA THR A 140 11.10 2.67 8.07
C THR A 140 11.62 2.74 6.64
N GLY A 141 11.60 3.91 5.99
CA GLY A 141 12.17 4.09 4.65
C GLY A 141 13.51 4.80 4.60
N ALA A 142 14.07 5.18 5.75
CA ALA A 142 15.47 5.56 5.85
C ALA A 142 16.29 4.27 5.98
N CYS A 143 17.07 3.92 4.96
CA CYS A 143 18.08 2.87 5.12
C CYS A 143 18.96 3.24 6.34
N PRO A 144 19.19 2.33 7.30
CA PRO A 144 20.34 2.47 8.18
C PRO A 144 21.57 2.22 7.31
N CYS A 145 22.17 3.28 6.77
CA CYS A 145 23.55 3.21 6.35
C CYS A 145 24.37 2.81 7.58
N THR A 146 25.10 1.70 7.44
CA THR A 146 26.07 1.17 8.39
C THR A 146 26.90 2.30 8.99
N PRO A 147 27.10 2.37 10.32
CA PRO A 147 28.05 3.32 10.87
C PRO A 147 29.44 2.90 10.39
N ALA A 148 29.98 3.66 9.43
CA ALA A 148 31.36 3.57 9.04
C ALA A 148 32.21 3.76 10.29
N GLN A 149 32.96 2.72 10.66
CA GLN A 149 34.01 2.80 11.66
C GLN A 149 34.94 3.95 11.27
N ARG A 150 35.02 4.99 12.11
CA ARG A 150 36.14 5.94 12.09
C ARG A 150 37.39 5.20 12.56
N GLY A 151 38.02 4.48 11.64
CA GLY A 151 39.42 4.13 11.70
C GLY A 151 40.16 5.00 10.69
N ALA A 152 40.55 6.21 11.08
CA ALA A 152 41.46 7.03 10.29
C ALA A 152 42.71 7.26 11.13
N SER A 153 43.68 6.38 10.87
CA SER A 153 45.07 6.45 11.28
C SER A 153 45.71 7.76 10.86
N GLN A 154 46.61 8.26 11.71
CA GLN A 154 47.48 9.42 11.48
C GLN A 154 48.37 9.23 10.24
N PRO A 155 48.76 10.33 9.53
CA PRO A 155 49.86 10.29 8.59
C PRO A 155 51.17 10.76 9.24
N SER A 156 52.25 10.04 8.97
CA SER A 156 53.64 10.51 9.17
C SER A 156 54.27 10.80 7.80
N PRO A 157 55.16 11.80 7.66
CA PRO A 157 55.66 12.25 6.36
C PRO A 157 57.12 11.80 6.04
N SER A 158 57.47 12.00 4.76
CA SER A 158 58.82 12.19 4.16
C SER A 158 59.76 10.99 4.02
N SER A 159 60.64 10.82 3.01
CA SER A 159 60.82 11.24 1.60
C SER A 159 61.86 10.22 1.01
N PRO A 160 62.72 10.50 -0.01
CA PRO A 160 62.68 9.88 -1.34
C PRO A 160 63.90 9.00 -1.69
N GLY A 161 63.79 8.23 -2.78
CA GLY A 161 64.94 7.56 -3.41
C GLY A 161 64.56 6.76 -4.65
N ALA A 162 65.07 7.16 -5.82
CA ALA A 162 65.09 6.40 -7.07
C ALA A 162 66.55 5.98 -7.37
N PRO A 163 66.92 5.34 -8.51
CA PRO A 163 66.20 4.47 -9.47
C PRO A 163 66.96 3.14 -9.73
N SER A 164 66.44 2.19 -10.54
CA SER A 164 67.22 1.42 -11.56
C SER A 164 66.40 0.36 -12.34
N LEU A 165 66.39 0.56 -13.67
CA LEU A 165 66.51 -0.34 -14.85
C LEU A 165 66.12 -1.85 -14.88
N ALA A 166 65.51 -2.18 -16.04
CA ALA A 166 65.58 -3.43 -16.85
C ALA A 166 64.83 -4.69 -16.33
N SER A 167 64.26 -5.61 -17.11
CA SER A 167 64.04 -5.84 -18.54
C SER A 167 63.14 -7.11 -18.66
N SER A 168 62.44 -7.25 -19.79
CA SER A 168 62.04 -8.51 -20.47
C SER A 168 60.88 -9.40 -19.93
N ALA A 169 60.03 -9.78 -20.89
CA ALA A 169 58.81 -10.60 -20.86
C ALA A 169 59.10 -12.13 -20.88
N PRO A 170 58.22 -13.03 -21.38
CA PRO A 170 56.76 -13.23 -21.25
C PRO A 170 56.42 -14.66 -20.70
N ALA A 171 55.16 -14.96 -20.33
CA ALA A 171 54.52 -16.26 -20.58
C ALA A 171 53.08 -16.38 -20.03
N SER A 172 52.30 -17.13 -20.80
CA SER A 172 50.92 -17.57 -20.71
C SER A 172 50.52 -18.39 -19.49
N SER A 173 49.26 -18.23 -19.02
CA SER A 173 48.34 -19.36 -18.70
C SER A 173 46.99 -18.88 -18.15
N SER A 174 45.91 -19.12 -18.90
CA SER A 174 44.54 -19.36 -18.37
C SER A 174 44.52 -20.74 -17.66
N PRO A 175 43.51 -21.18 -16.86
CA PRO A 175 42.10 -20.75 -16.84
C PRO A 175 41.40 -20.67 -15.46
N GLY A 176 40.16 -20.19 -15.46
CA GLY A 176 39.10 -20.73 -14.59
C GLY A 176 39.14 -20.34 -13.10
N ALA A 177 38.77 -19.11 -12.78
CA ALA A 177 38.24 -18.79 -11.46
C ALA A 177 36.76 -18.46 -11.60
N SER A 178 35.95 -19.41 -11.15
CA SER A 178 34.50 -19.35 -11.01
C SER A 178 34.07 -18.01 -10.44
N ILE A 179 33.36 -17.23 -11.26
CA ILE A 179 32.56 -16.10 -10.80
C ILE A 179 31.63 -16.67 -9.72
N PRO A 180 31.67 -16.20 -8.47
CA PRO A 180 30.64 -16.59 -7.51
C PRO A 180 29.34 -16.07 -8.11
N ALA A 181 28.45 -17.01 -8.46
CA ALA A 181 27.09 -16.69 -8.82
C ALA A 181 26.54 -15.81 -7.71
N THR A 182 26.41 -14.52 -7.99
CA THR A 182 25.68 -13.59 -7.14
C THR A 182 24.27 -14.13 -7.13
N SER A 183 23.95 -14.91 -6.10
CA SER A 183 22.59 -15.27 -5.78
C SER A 183 21.89 -13.94 -5.61
N SER A 184 21.17 -13.52 -6.66
CA SER A 184 20.22 -12.43 -6.60
C SER A 184 19.17 -12.87 -5.59
N SER A 185 19.45 -12.59 -4.33
CA SER A 185 18.50 -12.61 -3.24
C SER A 185 17.38 -11.71 -3.71
N ALA A 186 16.30 -12.32 -4.20
CA ALA A 186 15.13 -11.61 -4.67
C ALA A 186 14.67 -10.73 -3.50
N ALA A 187 15.02 -9.44 -3.56
CA ALA A 187 14.93 -8.55 -2.42
C ALA A 187 13.52 -8.61 -1.86
N SER A 188 13.43 -9.18 -0.66
CA SER A 188 12.18 -9.35 0.05
C SER A 188 11.59 -7.98 0.31
N ILE A 189 10.28 -7.83 0.12
CA ILE A 189 9.57 -6.57 0.39
C ILE A 189 9.77 -6.19 1.86
N PRO A 190 10.12 -4.93 2.19
CA PRO A 190 10.26 -4.47 3.57
C PRO A 190 8.95 -4.60 4.32
N ALA A 191 9.04 -4.73 5.65
CA ALA A 191 7.86 -4.81 6.49
C ALA A 191 8.07 -4.15 7.85
N SER A 192 6.97 -3.70 8.43
CA SER A 192 6.94 -3.07 9.74
C SER A 192 5.59 -3.29 10.41
N GLU A 193 5.53 -3.07 11.71
CA GLU A 193 4.31 -3.13 12.49
C GLU A 193 4.11 -1.84 13.28
N VAL A 194 2.86 -1.44 13.44
CA VAL A 194 2.44 -0.30 14.27
C VAL A 194 1.38 -0.80 15.24
N VAL A 195 1.54 -0.44 16.52
CA VAL A 195 0.57 -0.73 17.57
C VAL A 195 -0.40 0.46 17.67
N PRO A 196 -1.67 0.31 17.27
CA PRO A 196 -2.61 1.42 17.16
C PRO A 196 -3.41 1.60 18.46
N ALA A 197 -2.76 2.09 19.52
CA ALA A 197 -3.45 2.33 20.79
C ALA A 197 -4.43 3.50 20.66
N GLY A 198 -5.74 3.23 20.79
CA GLY A 198 -6.80 4.25 20.76
C GLY A 198 -7.13 4.80 19.36
N TRP A 199 -6.64 4.18 18.28
CA TRP A 199 -6.93 4.66 16.92
C TRP A 199 -8.24 4.07 16.41
N ASN A 200 -9.06 4.88 15.73
CA ASN A 200 -10.13 4.35 14.89
C ASN A 200 -9.50 3.73 13.62
N LEU A 201 -9.40 2.40 13.57
CA LEU A 201 -8.74 1.69 12.47
C LEU A 201 -9.48 1.86 11.14
N CYS A 202 -10.80 1.96 11.15
CA CYS A 202 -11.58 2.22 9.94
C CYS A 202 -11.15 3.54 9.28
N THR A 203 -10.98 4.60 10.09
CA THR A 203 -10.49 5.89 9.59
C THR A 203 -9.10 5.79 8.99
N ILE A 204 -8.18 5.12 9.70
CA ILE A 204 -6.79 4.97 9.23
C ILE A 204 -6.73 4.14 7.95
N PHE A 205 -7.51 3.06 7.86
CA PHE A 205 -7.61 2.24 6.66
C PHE A 205 -8.21 3.03 5.51
N GLY A 206 -9.29 3.80 5.71
CA GLY A 206 -9.88 4.64 4.66
C GLY A 206 -8.85 5.59 4.03
N VAL A 207 -8.06 6.28 4.87
CA VAL A 207 -6.98 7.17 4.40
C VAL A 207 -5.87 6.38 3.68
N LEU A 208 -5.42 5.26 4.27
CA LEU A 208 -4.35 4.45 3.67
C LEU A 208 -4.76 3.78 2.36
N LEU A 209 -6.03 3.38 2.23
CA LEU A 209 -6.60 2.81 1.00
C LEU A 209 -6.77 3.87 -0.09
N GLY A 210 -6.68 5.15 0.26
CA GLY A 210 -6.75 6.28 -0.67
C GLY A 210 -8.17 6.71 -0.99
N TYR A 211 -9.12 6.46 -0.08
CA TYR A 211 -10.46 6.99 -0.21
C TYR A 211 -10.44 8.51 -0.06
N PRO A 212 -11.24 9.23 -0.85
CA PRO A 212 -11.32 10.69 -0.77
C PRO A 212 -11.87 11.15 0.58
N VAL A 213 -12.63 10.29 1.25
CA VAL A 213 -13.29 10.54 2.53
C VAL A 213 -13.12 9.30 3.40
N ALA A 214 -12.82 9.50 4.68
CA ALA A 214 -12.70 8.41 5.65
C ALA A 214 -13.77 8.54 6.73
N TYR A 215 -14.41 7.42 7.06
CA TYR A 215 -15.37 7.38 8.15
C TYR A 215 -14.67 7.30 9.49
N THR A 216 -15.28 7.92 10.50
CA THR A 216 -14.87 7.83 11.90
C THR A 216 -16.10 7.60 12.76
N PHE A 217 -15.90 6.93 13.88
CA PHE A 217 -16.93 6.68 14.88
C PHE A 217 -16.28 6.52 16.26
N SER A 218 -17.07 6.68 17.31
CA SER A 218 -16.62 6.39 18.67
C SER A 218 -16.35 4.90 18.86
N VAL A 219 -15.10 4.53 19.12
CA VAL A 219 -14.70 3.13 19.38
C VAL A 219 -15.30 2.60 20.70
N GLU A 220 -15.70 3.49 21.60
CA GLU A 220 -16.32 3.16 22.88
C GLU A 220 -17.80 2.76 22.75
N GLU A 221 -18.47 3.19 21.67
CA GLU A 221 -19.90 2.94 21.42
C GLU A 221 -20.17 1.59 20.74
N GLY A 222 -19.13 0.79 20.47
CA GLY A 222 -19.23 -0.51 19.77
C GLY A 222 -19.11 -0.40 18.25
N ASP A 223 -19.52 -1.46 17.54
CA ASP A 223 -19.36 -1.60 16.09
C ASP A 223 -20.57 -1.05 15.28
N GLU A 224 -21.53 -0.43 15.95
CA GLU A 224 -22.72 0.15 15.30
C GLU A 224 -22.42 1.51 14.66
N ASN A 225 -23.21 1.89 13.66
CA ASN A 225 -23.11 3.18 12.98
C ASN A 225 -24.46 3.69 12.50
N CYS A 226 -24.53 4.98 12.21
CA CYS A 226 -25.77 5.64 11.79
C CYS A 226 -26.10 5.46 10.29
N LEU A 227 -25.44 4.54 9.58
CA LEU A 227 -25.60 4.41 8.12
C LEU A 227 -26.74 3.48 7.70
N ALA A 228 -27.38 2.78 8.66
CA ALA A 228 -28.54 1.94 8.39
C ALA A 228 -29.63 2.74 7.65
N MET A 229 -30.05 2.23 6.49
CA MET A 229 -31.01 2.85 5.58
C MET A 229 -30.66 4.26 5.08
N THR A 230 -29.46 4.77 5.38
CA THR A 230 -28.96 6.03 4.84
C THR A 230 -28.61 5.83 3.37
N PRO A 231 -29.06 6.71 2.45
CA PRO A 231 -28.63 6.65 1.05
C PRO A 231 -27.11 6.90 0.94
N LEU A 232 -26.42 5.95 0.34
CA LEU A 232 -24.98 5.97 0.13
C LEU A 232 -24.66 6.00 -1.36
N ARG A 233 -23.85 6.96 -1.79
CA ARG A 233 -23.25 6.97 -3.12
C ARG A 233 -22.03 6.06 -3.10
N VAL A 234 -22.15 4.91 -3.74
CA VAL A 234 -21.05 3.95 -3.90
C VAL A 234 -20.31 4.29 -5.18
N PHE A 235 -19.01 4.57 -5.05
CA PHE A 235 -18.10 4.76 -6.16
C PHE A 235 -17.34 3.47 -6.42
N THR A 236 -17.30 3.07 -7.68
CA THR A 236 -16.56 1.89 -8.13
C THR A 236 -15.59 2.30 -9.22
N VAL A 237 -14.32 1.93 -9.04
CA VAL A 237 -13.28 2.10 -10.05
C VAL A 237 -12.81 0.74 -10.50
N GLN A 238 -12.86 0.53 -11.81
CA GLN A 238 -12.39 -0.68 -12.46
C GLN A 238 -11.44 -0.36 -13.60
N ALA A 239 -10.50 -1.25 -13.86
CA ALA A 239 -9.66 -1.20 -15.05
C ALA A 239 -9.25 -2.62 -15.45
N ALA A 240 -9.06 -2.85 -16.74
CA ALA A 240 -8.54 -4.10 -17.25
C ALA A 240 -7.02 -4.18 -17.02
N CYS A 241 -6.52 -5.34 -16.58
CA CYS A 241 -5.10 -5.61 -16.45
C CYS A 241 -4.66 -6.66 -17.50
N PRO A 242 -4.08 -6.24 -18.64
CA PRO A 242 -3.65 -7.15 -19.71
C PRO A 242 -2.61 -8.20 -19.26
N ARG A 243 -1.91 -7.93 -18.14
CA ARG A 243 -0.92 -8.84 -17.56
C ARG A 243 -1.55 -10.05 -16.87
N ILE A 244 -2.85 -10.00 -16.60
CA ILE A 244 -3.63 -11.06 -15.95
C ILE A 244 -4.62 -11.65 -16.98
N LYS A 245 -4.96 -12.93 -16.79
CA LYS A 245 -5.77 -13.77 -17.69
C LYS A 245 -6.88 -12.97 -18.39
N ASP A 246 -6.95 -13.06 -19.72
CA ASP A 246 -8.02 -12.50 -20.56
C ASP A 246 -8.29 -11.00 -20.32
N GLY A 247 -7.29 -10.22 -19.89
CA GLY A 247 -7.48 -8.81 -19.57
C GLY A 247 -8.41 -8.58 -18.38
N LEU A 248 -8.25 -9.38 -17.31
CA LEU A 248 -9.09 -9.34 -16.12
C LEU A 248 -9.41 -7.90 -15.68
N VAL A 249 -10.71 -7.62 -15.52
CA VAL A 249 -11.19 -6.36 -14.94
C VAL A 249 -11.00 -6.39 -13.44
N VAL A 250 -10.08 -5.55 -12.96
CA VAL A 250 -9.73 -5.42 -11.55
C VAL A 250 -10.53 -4.27 -10.94
N GLN A 251 -11.14 -4.51 -9.79
CA GLN A 251 -11.78 -3.46 -8.99
C GLN A 251 -10.71 -2.79 -8.12
N ILE A 252 -10.28 -1.59 -8.51
CA ILE A 252 -9.22 -0.84 -7.85
C ILE A 252 -9.76 -0.17 -6.58
N TYR A 253 -10.94 0.45 -6.67
CA TYR A 253 -11.62 1.10 -5.56
C TYR A 253 -13.08 0.67 -5.48
N SER A 254 -13.58 0.58 -4.25
CA SER A 254 -15.00 0.49 -3.93
C SER A 254 -15.20 1.13 -2.56
N PHE A 255 -15.77 2.33 -2.54
CA PHE A 255 -16.06 3.07 -1.31
C PHE A 255 -17.41 3.74 -1.42
N SER A 256 -17.97 4.15 -0.29
CA SER A 256 -19.22 4.90 -0.23
C SER A 256 -19.00 6.27 0.41
N VAL A 257 -19.90 7.20 0.08
CA VAL A 257 -20.07 8.48 0.76
C VAL A 257 -21.55 8.68 1.02
N PRO A 258 -21.98 9.24 2.17
CA PRO A 258 -23.37 9.59 2.38
C PRO A 258 -23.86 10.54 1.30
N GLU A 259 -24.99 10.22 0.67
CA GLU A 259 -25.54 11.01 -0.44
C GLU A 259 -25.79 12.46 -0.03
N SER A 260 -26.21 12.67 1.22
CA SER A 260 -26.45 14.00 1.80
C SER A 260 -25.22 14.90 1.83
N LEU A 261 -24.01 14.32 1.86
CA LEU A 261 -22.75 15.06 1.94
C LEU A 261 -22.05 15.19 0.56
N CYS A 262 -22.62 14.64 -0.51
CA CYS A 262 -21.96 14.64 -1.83
C CYS A 262 -21.75 16.06 -2.38
N VAL A 263 -22.65 17.00 -2.08
CA VAL A 263 -22.48 18.41 -2.49
C VAL A 263 -21.33 19.07 -1.74
N GLU A 264 -21.28 18.89 -0.43
CA GLU A 264 -20.21 19.44 0.42
C GLU A 264 -18.84 18.85 0.09
N LEU A 265 -18.80 17.58 -0.31
CA LEU A 265 -17.58 16.84 -0.63
C LEU A 265 -17.21 16.89 -2.11
N LYS A 266 -17.95 17.64 -2.94
CA LYS A 266 -17.81 17.61 -4.39
C LYS A 266 -16.39 17.93 -4.84
N GLU A 267 -15.79 18.99 -4.31
CA GLU A 267 -14.43 19.40 -4.68
C GLU A 267 -13.38 18.33 -4.33
N VAL A 268 -13.54 17.67 -3.18
CA VAL A 268 -12.64 16.58 -2.74
C VAL A 268 -12.79 15.35 -3.66
N LEU A 269 -14.02 15.01 -4.03
CA LEU A 269 -14.33 13.89 -4.93
C LEU A 269 -13.81 14.15 -6.35
N ASP A 270 -14.00 15.37 -6.87
CA ASP A 270 -13.52 15.78 -8.19
C ASP A 270 -11.99 15.77 -8.23
N ALA A 271 -11.32 16.37 -7.23
CA ALA A 271 -9.87 16.37 -7.14
C ALA A 271 -9.29 14.94 -7.08
N TRP A 272 -9.91 14.07 -6.27
CA TRP A 272 -9.52 12.66 -6.21
C TRP A 272 -9.69 11.95 -7.55
N CYS A 273 -10.77 12.23 -8.29
CA CYS A 273 -11.04 11.65 -9.59
C CYS A 273 -9.99 12.08 -10.63
N GLU A 274 -9.64 13.37 -10.66
CA GLU A 274 -8.63 13.91 -11.57
C GLU A 274 -7.23 13.37 -11.24
N GLU A 275 -6.85 13.32 -9.96
CA GLU A 275 -5.57 12.71 -9.55
C GLU A 275 -5.48 11.22 -9.93
N LEU A 276 -6.60 10.48 -9.87
CA LEU A 276 -6.66 9.08 -10.29
C LEU A 276 -6.50 8.95 -11.81
N LYS A 277 -7.16 9.80 -12.59
CA LYS A 277 -7.01 9.83 -14.06
C LYS A 277 -5.59 10.19 -14.47
N GLU A 278 -4.96 11.14 -13.79
CA GLU A 278 -3.56 11.49 -13.99
C GLU A 278 -2.64 10.32 -13.65
N ALA A 279 -2.81 9.70 -12.48
CA ALA A 279 -2.03 8.51 -12.12
C ALA A 279 -2.21 7.39 -13.16
N PHE A 280 -3.43 7.21 -13.67
CA PHE A 280 -3.74 6.23 -14.71
C PHE A 280 -3.04 6.52 -16.04
N SER A 281 -2.94 7.78 -16.47
CA SER A 281 -2.26 8.14 -17.72
C SER A 281 -0.74 7.98 -17.66
N THR A 282 -0.16 7.97 -16.45
CA THR A 282 1.29 7.81 -16.23
C THR A 282 1.77 6.36 -16.15
N GLN A 283 0.86 5.39 -16.25
CA GLN A 283 1.17 3.95 -16.17
C GLN A 283 0.66 3.18 -17.39
N SER A 284 1.17 1.97 -17.61
CA SER A 284 0.81 1.11 -18.75
C SER A 284 0.40 -0.32 -18.38
N ASP A 285 0.27 -0.60 -17.08
CA ASP A 285 -0.13 -1.92 -16.55
C ASP A 285 -1.64 -2.16 -16.62
N PHE A 286 -2.43 -1.08 -16.66
CA PHE A 286 -3.88 -1.10 -16.73
C PHE A 286 -4.40 -0.26 -17.90
N VAL A 287 -5.50 -0.72 -18.49
CA VAL A 287 -6.22 -0.08 -19.60
C VAL A 287 -7.72 0.00 -19.27
N ASP A 288 -8.48 0.76 -20.06
CA ASP A 288 -9.93 0.88 -19.95
C ASP A 288 -10.42 1.28 -18.54
N LEU A 289 -9.91 2.41 -18.02
CA LEU A 289 -10.35 2.96 -16.74
C LEU A 289 -11.86 3.31 -16.81
N CYS A 290 -12.62 2.72 -15.88
CA CYS A 290 -14.03 3.02 -15.69
C CYS A 290 -14.25 3.49 -14.25
N ILE A 291 -14.79 4.70 -14.11
CA ILE A 291 -15.24 5.27 -12.83
C ILE A 291 -16.76 5.40 -12.92
N SER A 292 -17.46 4.74 -12.00
CA SER A 292 -18.92 4.76 -11.94
C SER A 292 -19.39 5.03 -10.52
N SER A 293 -20.61 5.53 -10.36
CA SER A 293 -21.25 5.63 -9.06
C SER A 293 -22.73 5.26 -9.12
N LYS A 294 -23.25 4.75 -8.01
CA LYS A 294 -24.69 4.47 -7.83
C LYS A 294 -25.11 4.76 -6.40
N VAL A 295 -26.37 5.14 -6.21
CA VAL A 295 -26.95 5.31 -4.87
C VAL A 295 -27.58 4.01 -4.42
N VAL A 296 -27.30 3.60 -3.18
CA VAL A 296 -27.87 2.42 -2.54
C VAL A 296 -28.30 2.74 -1.11
N SER A 297 -29.31 2.05 -0.61
CA SER A 297 -29.69 2.06 0.81
C SER A 297 -29.66 0.62 1.29
N LEU A 298 -28.90 0.37 2.36
CA LEU A 298 -28.71 -0.97 2.92
C LEU A 298 -29.19 -0.99 4.38
N PRO A 299 -29.78 -2.10 4.83
CA PRO A 299 -30.26 -2.22 6.21
C PRO A 299 -29.12 -2.20 7.24
N ALA A 300 -27.92 -2.61 6.82
CA ALA A 300 -26.70 -2.57 7.63
C ALA A 300 -25.49 -2.28 6.75
N VAL A 301 -24.51 -1.58 7.32
CA VAL A 301 -23.24 -1.24 6.67
C VAL A 301 -22.13 -1.61 7.64
N ALA A 302 -21.25 -2.54 7.24
CA ALA A 302 -20.06 -2.90 7.99
C ALA A 302 -18.89 -1.98 7.61
N LEU A 303 -18.10 -1.58 8.61
CA LEU A 303 -17.01 -0.63 8.49
C LEU A 303 -15.65 -1.23 8.90
#